data_AF-A0A0P8A6W7-F1
#
_entry.id   AF-A0A0P8A6W7-F1
#
_cell.length_a   1.000
_cell.length_b   1.000
_cell.length_c   1.000
_cell.angle_alpha   90.00
_cell.angle_beta   90.00
_cell.angle_gamma   90.00
#
_symmetry.space_group_name_H-M   'P 1'
#
loop_
_entity.id
_entity.type
_entity.pdbx_description
1 polymer ?
#
loop_
_entity_poly.entity_id
_entity_poly.type
_entity_poly.pdbx_seq_one_letter_code
_entity_poly.pdbx_strand_id
1 'polypeptide(L)' 'MAQHDYINETPGQRLRNWILSEMLRGAGYAAAVLLGIGAIIGLIWVVGQFLPEDSKNAPPPMPYSALEAPVATATA' A
#
# COMPACT_ATOMS: atom_id res chain seq x y z
N MET A 1 9.15 21.20 -36.85
CA MET A 1 8.40 19.98 -37.20
C MET A 1 6.99 20.46 -37.53
N ALA A 2 6.58 20.42 -38.81
CA ALA A 2 5.25 20.90 -39.19
C ALA A 2 4.20 19.87 -38.76
N GLN A 3 3.72 20.00 -37.53
CA GLN A 3 2.67 19.16 -36.98
C GLN A 3 1.34 19.64 -37.57
N HIS A 4 0.84 18.88 -38.52
CA HIS A 4 -0.49 19.12 -39.07
C HIS A 4 -1.50 18.67 -38.03
N ASP A 5 -2.25 19.64 -37.50
CA ASP A 5 -3.27 19.41 -36.48
C ASP A 5 -4.58 19.04 -37.18
N TYR A 6 -4.79 17.74 -37.42
CA TYR A 6 -5.99 17.23 -38.08
C TYR A 6 -7.16 16.99 -37.11
N ILE A 7 -6.95 17.26 -35.83
CA ILE A 7 -7.95 17.00 -34.78
C ILE A 7 -8.71 18.30 -34.52
N ASN A 8 -9.90 18.43 -35.10
CA ASN A 8 -10.86 19.47 -34.71
C ASN A 8 -11.47 19.10 -33.35
N GLU A 9 -10.73 19.36 -32.27
CA GLU A 9 -11.19 19.11 -30.91
C GLU A 9 -12.17 20.20 -30.47
N THR A 10 -13.37 19.79 -30.06
CA THR A 10 -14.28 20.72 -29.39
C THR A 10 -13.70 21.11 -28.02
N PRO A 11 -13.96 22.33 -27.51
CA PRO A 11 -13.45 22.79 -26.22
C PRO A 11 -13.77 21.83 -25.06
N GLY A 12 -14.93 21.17 -25.10
CA GLY A 12 -15.33 20.18 -24.11
C GLY A 12 -14.50 18.89 -24.17
N GLN A 13 -14.12 18.44 -25.37
CA GLN A 13 -13.27 17.26 -25.55
C GLN A 13 -11.85 17.52 -25.02
N ARG A 14 -11.29 18.69 -25.33
CA ARG A 14 -9.99 19.12 -24.81
C ARG A 14 -9.97 19.18 -23.28
N LEU A 15 -11.03 19.73 -22.66
CA LEU A 15 -11.12 19.82 -21.20
C LEU A 15 -11.20 18.43 -20.55
N ARG A 16 -12.00 17.51 -21.10
CA ARG A 16 -12.12 16.14 -20.59
C ARG A 16 -10.79 15.39 -20.71
N ASN A 17 -10.11 15.51 -21.85
CA ASN A 17 -8.80 14.87 -22.05
C ASN A 17 -7.77 15.40 -21.04
N TRP A 18 -7.78 16.71 -20.78
CA TRP A 18 -6.90 17.32 -19.80
C TRP A 18 -7.17 16.81 -18.37
N ILE A 19 -8.43 16.84 -17.94
CA ILE A 19 -8.82 16.35 -16.61
C ILE A 19 -8.49 14.87 -16.47
N LEU A 20 -8.83 14.06 -17.48
CA LEU A 20 -8.63 12.61 -17.44
C LEU A 20 -7.14 12.28 -17.40
N SER A 21 -6.32 12.97 -18.18
CA SER A 21 -4.87 12.83 -18.15
C SER A 21 -4.31 13.15 -16.76
N GLU A 22 -4.75 14.24 -16.14
CA GLU A 22 -4.22 14.66 -14.84
C GLU A 22 -4.68 13.73 -13.71
N MET A 23 -5.94 13.30 -13.74
CA MET A 23 -6.47 12.31 -12.79
C MET A 23 -5.78 10.96 -12.93
N LEU A 24 -5.51 10.48 -14.15
CA LEU A 24 -4.80 9.21 -14.35
C LEU A 24 -3.37 9.26 -13.84
N ARG A 25 -2.67 10.38 -14.05
CA ARG A 25 -1.30 10.56 -13.53
C ARG A 25 -1.32 10.58 -12.01
N GLY A 26 -2.15 11.43 -11.40
CA GLY A 26 -2.29 11.52 -9.95
C GLY A 26 -2.70 10.20 -9.30
N ALA A 27 -3.75 9.56 -9.83
CA ALA A 27 -4.23 8.26 -9.37
C ALA A 27 -3.19 7.15 -9.58
N GLY A 28 -2.46 7.17 -10.70
CA GLY A 28 -1.42 6.20 -10.99
C GLY A 28 -0.28 6.25 -9.96
N TYR A 29 0.22 7.44 -9.64
CA TYR A 29 1.26 7.60 -8.62
C TYR A 29 0.75 7.22 -7.22
N ALA A 30 -0.45 7.66 -6.84
CA ALA A 30 -1.04 7.32 -5.55
C ALA A 30 -1.28 5.81 -5.40
N ALA A 31 -1.83 5.16 -6.44
CA ALA A 31 -2.07 3.73 -6.45
C ALA A 31 -0.75 2.94 -6.37
N ALA A 32 0.28 3.35 -7.11
CA ALA A 32 1.58 2.69 -7.07
C ALA A 32 2.18 2.70 -5.65
N VAL A 33 2.09 3.82 -4.94
CA VAL A 33 2.61 3.93 -3.57
C VAL A 33 1.74 3.16 -2.57
N LEU A 34 0.43 3.43 -2.55
CA LEU A 34 -0.47 2.85 -1.56
C LEU A 34 -0.63 1.34 -1.73
N LEU A 35 -0.85 0.87 -2.96
CA LEU A 35 -0.93 -0.56 -3.23
C LEU A 35 0.43 -1.23 -3.15
N GLY A 36 1.52 -0.54 -3.52
CA GLY A 36 2.87 -1.07 -3.36
C GLY A 36 3.20 -1.36 -1.90
N ILE A 37 3.02 -0.38 -1.01
CA ILE A 37 3.24 -0.54 0.43
C ILE A 37 2.26 -1.55 1.02
N GLY A 38 0.97 -1.44 0.68
CA GLY A 38 -0.06 -2.37 1.16
C GLY A 38 0.22 -3.81 0.73
N ALA A 39 0.69 -4.04 -0.50
CA ALA A 39 1.06 -5.36 -0.99
C ALA A 39 2.29 -5.92 -0.26
N ILE A 40 3.31 -5.09 0.00
CA ILE A 40 4.50 -5.52 0.76
C ILE A 40 4.09 -5.95 2.18
N ILE A 41 3.34 -5.12 2.89
CA ILE A 41 2.88 -5.42 4.26
C ILE A 41 1.97 -6.66 4.25
N GLY A 42 1.03 -6.72 3.31
CA GLY A 42 0.14 -7.86 3.14
C GLY A 42 0.90 -9.15 2.86
N LEU A 43 1.93 -9.10 2.02
CA LEU A 43 2.79 -10.25 1.72
C LEU A 43 3.53 -10.72 2.97
N ILE A 44 4.12 -9.80 3.74
CA ILE A 44 4.79 -10.14 5.02
C ILE A 44 3.79 -10.79 5.98
N TRP A 45 2.58 -10.26 6.08
CA TRP A 45 1.54 -10.81 6.96
C TRP A 45 1.08 -12.20 6.51
N VAL A 46 0.82 -12.40 5.21
CA VAL A 46 0.41 -13.70 4.65
C VAL A 46 1.51 -14.74 4.84
N VAL A 47 2.76 -14.40 4.48
CA VAL A 47 3.90 -15.30 4.67
C VAL A 47 4.10 -15.60 6.16
N GLY A 48 3.94 -14.59 7.02
CA GLY A 48 3.96 -14.72 8.48
C GLY A 48 2.94 -15.72 9.02
N GLN A 49 1.76 -15.86 8.40
CA GLN A 49 0.79 -16.86 8.82
C GLN A 49 1.26 -18.30 8.57
N PHE A 50 2.01 -18.53 7.49
CA PHE A 50 2.55 -19.84 7.13
C PHE A 50 3.85 -20.20 7.85
N LEU A 51 4.42 -19.32 8.70
CA LEU A 51 5.57 -19.68 9.53
C LEU A 51 5.19 -20.71 10.60
N PRO A 52 6.05 -21.71 10.88
CA PRO A 52 5.83 -22.69 11.96
C PRO A 52 5.69 -22.02 13.33
N GLU A 53 4.84 -22.62 14.19
CA GLU A 53 4.50 -22.12 15.52
C GLU A 53 5.74 -21.90 16.40
N ASP A 54 6.76 -22.76 16.24
CA ASP A 54 8.04 -22.70 16.96
C ASP A 54 8.86 -21.46 16.63
N SER A 55 8.76 -20.96 15.39
CA SER A 55 9.44 -19.72 14.96
C SER A 55 8.62 -18.47 15.30
N LYS A 56 7.30 -18.58 15.40
CA LYS A 56 6.39 -17.50 15.79
C LYS A 56 6.47 -17.17 17.29
N ASN A 57 6.61 -18.19 18.13
CA ASN A 57 6.60 -18.07 19.59
C ASN A 57 8.00 -18.24 20.21
N ALA A 58 9.05 -18.32 19.38
CA ALA A 58 10.42 -18.40 19.86
C ALA A 58 10.67 -17.22 20.83
N PRO A 59 11.19 -17.47 22.04
CA PRO A 59 11.58 -16.40 22.94
C PRO A 59 12.56 -15.47 22.21
N PRO A 60 12.30 -14.16 22.17
CA PRO A 60 13.19 -13.25 21.48
C PRO A 60 14.58 -13.33 22.13
N PRO A 61 15.67 -13.44 21.34
CA PRO A 61 17.03 -13.55 21.89
C PRO A 61 17.49 -12.26 22.59
N MET A 62 16.75 -11.17 22.41
CA MET A 62 17.05 -9.88 22.99
C MET A 62 16.12 -9.62 24.21
N PRO A 63 16.67 -9.37 25.41
CA PRO A 63 15.94 -9.42 26.69
C PRO A 63 14.85 -8.36 26.87
N TYR A 64 14.75 -7.39 25.96
CA TYR A 64 13.78 -6.27 26.05
C TYR A 64 12.79 -6.23 24.88
N SER A 65 12.70 -7.30 24.09
CA SER A 65 11.90 -7.30 22.84
C SER A 65 10.41 -7.53 23.06
N ALA A 66 10.07 -8.23 24.13
CA ALA A 66 8.69 -8.52 24.49
C ALA A 66 8.27 -7.54 25.59
N LEU A 67 7.29 -6.69 25.29
CA LEU A 67 6.49 -6.07 26.33
C LEU A 67 5.55 -7.16 26.87
N GLU A 68 5.97 -7.84 27.94
CA GLU A 68 5.08 -8.70 28.72
C GLU A 68 3.99 -7.81 29.32
N ALA A 69 2.79 -7.82 28.72
CA ALA A 69 1.64 -7.22 29.35
C ALA A 69 1.38 -7.97 30.68
N PRO A 70 1.39 -7.31 31.84
CA PRO A 70 1.09 -7.99 33.09
C PRO A 70 -0.34 -8.53 33.01
N VAL A 71 -0.50 -9.85 33.10
CA VAL A 71 -1.81 -10.49 33.20
C VAL A 71 -2.45 -10.03 34.51
N ALA A 72 -3.42 -9.12 34.42
CA ALA A 72 -4.22 -8.73 35.57
C ALA A 72 -5.08 -9.93 36.00
N THR A 73 -4.59 -10.74 36.93
CA THR A 73 -5.41 -11.70 37.64
C THR A 73 -6.36 -10.91 38.54
N ALA A 74 -7.61 -10.76 38.10
CA ALA A 74 -8.70 -10.37 38.99
C ALA A 74 -8.83 -11.47 40.06
N THR A 75 -8.30 -11.21 41.26
CA THR A 75 -8.58 -12.02 42.45
C THR A 75 -10.05 -11.85 42.82
N ALA A 76 -10.70 -12.99 43.00
CA ALA A 76 -12.10 -13.16 43.40
C ALA A 76 -12.41 -12.57 44.78
#